data_AF-A0A2V7YXX2-F1
#
_entry.id   AF-A0A2V7YXX2-F1
#
_cell.length_a   1.000
_cell.length_b   1.000
_cell.length_c   1.000
_cell.angle_alpha   90.00
_cell.angle_beta   90.00
_cell.angle_gamma   90.00
#
_symmetry.space_group_name_H-M   'P 1'
#
loop_
_entity.id
_entity.type
_entity.pdbx_description
1 polymer ?
#
loop_
_entity_poly.entity_id
_entity_poly.type
_entity_poly.pdbx_seq_one_letter_code
_entity_poly.pdbx_strand_id
1 'polypeptide(L)'
;MPTAPSPSRSRRRWAGFALFLLILAALALVAVPAFLIRPFSPQTPGGLAVAFALRRWAPLATVLALIAGLALAVSLWRGGRWWSRALVVLALIPLAGAAWLARFNIFERMFAPLGDSRFLPAAEANWVADGDMVLAVERNGEAAAYPVRQVAYHHIVQDVVGGVPVAVTY
;
A
#
# COMPACT_ATOMS: atom_id res chain seq x y z
N MET A 1 -30.38 15.58 -34.74
CA MET A 1 -29.98 14.36 -34.01
C MET A 1 -30.91 14.18 -32.82
N PRO A 2 -31.55 13.01 -32.60
CA PRO A 2 -32.40 12.79 -31.44
C PRO A 2 -31.53 12.77 -30.17
N THR A 3 -31.79 13.66 -29.23
CA THR A 3 -31.16 13.63 -27.90
C THR A 3 -31.69 12.43 -27.13
N ALA A 4 -30.81 11.53 -26.71
CA ALA A 4 -31.19 10.35 -25.93
C ALA A 4 -32.01 10.76 -24.67
N PRO A 5 -33.06 9.99 -24.29
CA PRO A 5 -33.94 10.35 -23.20
C PRO A 5 -33.19 10.42 -21.86
N SER A 6 -33.48 11.45 -21.05
CA SER A 6 -32.90 11.60 -19.72
C SER A 6 -33.43 10.53 -18.76
N PRO A 7 -32.57 9.92 -17.92
CA PRO A 7 -33.00 8.89 -16.98
C PRO A 7 -34.00 9.43 -15.94
N SER A 8 -34.96 8.59 -15.54
CA SER A 8 -35.96 8.94 -14.53
C SER A 8 -35.31 9.26 -13.16
N ARG A 9 -35.98 10.08 -12.34
CA ARG A 9 -35.47 10.52 -11.03
C ARG A 9 -35.15 9.34 -10.10
N SER A 10 -35.96 8.29 -10.12
CA SER A 10 -35.73 7.06 -9.37
C SER A 10 -34.46 6.33 -9.83
N ARG A 11 -34.30 6.14 -11.15
CA ARG A 11 -33.10 5.49 -11.72
C ARG A 11 -31.81 6.21 -11.35
N ARG A 12 -31.82 7.55 -11.30
CA ARG A 12 -30.65 8.35 -10.90
C ARG A 12 -30.31 8.20 -9.42
N ARG A 13 -31.31 8.11 -8.53
CA ARG A 13 -31.08 7.86 -7.09
C ARG A 13 -30.40 6.51 -6.89
N TRP A 14 -30.91 5.46 -7.55
CA TRP A 14 -30.30 4.13 -7.49
C TRP A 14 -28.89 4.09 -8.09
N ALA A 15 -28.63 4.80 -9.19
CA ALA A 15 -27.29 4.90 -9.76
C ALA A 15 -26.30 5.60 -8.81
N GLY A 16 -26.74 6.67 -8.12
CA GLY A 16 -25.93 7.35 -7.11
C GLY A 16 -25.65 6.47 -5.89
N PHE A 17 -26.66 5.74 -5.42
CA PHE A 17 -26.50 4.78 -4.32
C PHE A 17 -25.58 3.62 -4.70
N ALA A 18 -25.71 3.08 -5.91
CA ALA A 18 -24.82 2.04 -6.43
C ALA A 18 -23.37 2.55 -6.51
N LEU A 19 -23.16 3.78 -7.00
CA LEU A 19 -21.83 4.39 -7.04
C LEU A 19 -21.22 4.53 -5.63
N PHE A 20 -22.03 4.94 -4.65
CA PHE A 20 -21.60 5.03 -3.26
C PHE A 20 -21.18 3.68 -2.68
N LEU A 21 -22.00 2.64 -2.85
CA LEU A 21 -21.64 1.28 -2.40
C LEU A 21 -20.40 0.75 -3.11
N LEU A 22 -20.23 1.06 -4.40
CA LEU A 22 -19.07 0.65 -5.18
C LEU A 22 -17.77 1.29 -4.65
N ILE A 23 -17.83 2.57 -4.25
CA ILE A 23 -16.72 3.26 -3.59
C ILE A 23 -16.37 2.58 -2.27
N LEU A 24 -17.35 2.31 -1.42
CA LEU A 24 -17.11 1.64 -0.14
C LEU A 24 -16.48 0.26 -0.34
N ALA A 25 -16.99 -0.53 -1.30
CA ALA A 25 -16.42 -1.82 -1.63
C ALA A 25 -14.97 -1.71 -2.13
N ALA A 26 -14.68 -0.78 -3.04
CA ALA A 26 -13.34 -0.57 -3.57
C ALA A 26 -12.34 -0.15 -2.48
N LEU A 27 -12.76 0.73 -1.55
CA LEU A 27 -11.93 1.14 -0.42
C LEU A 27 -11.70 -0.01 0.56
N ALA A 28 -12.73 -0.82 0.84
CA ALA A 28 -12.61 -1.98 1.71
C ALA A 28 -11.62 -3.03 1.16
N LEU A 29 -11.60 -3.25 -0.16
CA LEU A 29 -10.65 -4.15 -0.82
C LEU A 29 -9.18 -3.77 -0.56
N VAL A 30 -8.89 -2.50 -0.27
CA VAL A 30 -7.54 -2.00 0.02
C VAL A 30 -7.31 -1.87 1.53
N ALA A 31 -8.28 -1.32 2.28
CA ALA A 31 -8.14 -1.03 3.70
C ALA A 31 -8.15 -2.29 4.58
N VAL A 32 -9.01 -3.27 4.28
CA VAL A 32 -9.13 -4.50 5.07
C VAL A 32 -7.83 -5.29 5.11
N PRO A 33 -7.17 -5.63 3.97
CA PRO A 33 -5.90 -6.33 4.04
C PRO A 33 -4.84 -5.51 4.78
N ALA A 34 -4.74 -4.20 4.52
CA ALA A 34 -3.77 -3.34 5.22
C ALA A 34 -3.96 -3.36 6.75
N PHE A 35 -5.20 -3.44 7.23
CA PHE A 35 -5.48 -3.55 8.66
C PHE A 35 -5.16 -4.94 9.22
N LEU A 36 -5.54 -6.01 8.51
CA LEU A 36 -5.38 -7.40 8.97
C LEU A 36 -3.92 -7.83 9.04
N ILE A 37 -3.07 -7.35 8.12
CA ILE A 37 -1.64 -7.67 8.08
C ILE A 37 -0.75 -6.52 8.59
N ARG A 38 -1.31 -5.62 9.41
CA ARG A 38 -0.52 -4.55 10.01
C ARG A 38 0.60 -5.14 10.90
N PRO A 39 1.80 -4.55 10.89
CA PRO A 39 2.88 -4.97 11.76
C PRO A 39 2.63 -4.59 13.21
N PHE A 40 3.42 -5.19 14.10
CA PHE A 40 3.36 -4.99 15.56
C PHE A 40 2.01 -5.36 16.18
N SER A 41 1.21 -6.17 15.49
CA SER A 41 -0.07 -6.68 15.94
C SER A 41 -0.09 -8.19 15.70
N PRO A 42 -0.59 -9.01 16.64
CA PRO A 42 -0.79 -10.43 16.41
C PRO A 42 -1.72 -10.67 15.21
N GLN A 43 -1.39 -11.66 14.40
CA GLN A 43 -2.14 -12.05 13.19
C GLN A 43 -2.72 -13.45 13.38
N THR A 44 -3.90 -13.69 12.83
CA THR A 44 -4.56 -15.00 12.87
C THR A 44 -4.46 -15.69 11.52
N PRO A 45 -4.46 -17.04 11.47
CA PRO A 45 -4.44 -17.77 10.20
C PRO A 45 -5.60 -17.39 9.26
N GLY A 46 -6.81 -17.24 9.83
CA GLY A 46 -7.99 -16.81 9.07
C GLY A 46 -7.89 -15.37 8.56
N GLY A 47 -7.39 -14.44 9.39
CA GLY A 47 -7.16 -13.05 8.99
C GLY A 47 -6.15 -12.94 7.84
N LEU A 48 -5.07 -13.73 7.91
CA LEU A 48 -4.08 -13.83 6.84
C LEU A 48 -4.69 -14.38 5.55
N ALA A 49 -5.44 -15.47 5.62
CA ALA A 49 -6.08 -16.07 4.45
C ALA A 49 -7.00 -15.06 3.74
N VAL A 50 -7.83 -14.34 4.51
CA VAL A 50 -8.69 -13.27 3.97
C VAL A 50 -7.87 -12.15 3.36
N ALA A 51 -6.85 -11.64 4.07
CA ALA A 51 -6.02 -10.55 3.59
C ALA A 51 -5.31 -10.88 2.27
N PHE A 52 -4.72 -12.08 2.16
CA PHE A 52 -4.04 -12.51 0.93
C PHE A 52 -5.01 -12.80 -0.21
N ALA A 53 -6.19 -13.37 0.07
CA ALA A 53 -7.24 -13.52 -0.94
C ALA A 53 -7.69 -12.16 -1.49
N LEU A 54 -7.93 -11.17 -0.62
CA LEU A 54 -8.27 -9.82 -1.02
C LEU A 54 -7.13 -9.17 -1.82
N ARG A 55 -5.88 -9.23 -1.35
CA ARG A 55 -4.72 -8.68 -2.07
C ARG A 55 -4.52 -9.29 -3.45
N ARG A 56 -4.81 -10.59 -3.62
CA ARG A 56 -4.72 -11.28 -4.91
C ARG A 56 -5.70 -10.73 -5.93
N TRP A 57 -6.94 -10.43 -5.52
CA TRP A 57 -8.02 -10.04 -6.42
C TRP A 57 -8.28 -8.54 -6.50
N ALA A 58 -7.87 -7.77 -5.48
CA ALA A 58 -8.09 -6.33 -5.40
C ALA A 58 -7.61 -5.55 -6.63
N PRO A 59 -6.44 -5.83 -7.27
CA PRO A 59 -6.01 -5.08 -8.45
C PRO A 59 -7.00 -5.15 -9.61
N LEU A 60 -7.58 -6.33 -9.87
CA LEU A 60 -8.58 -6.52 -10.92
C LEU A 60 -9.95 -5.96 -10.48
N ALA A 61 -10.39 -6.30 -9.27
CA ALA A 61 -11.70 -5.90 -8.75
C ALA A 61 -11.85 -4.37 -8.67
N THR A 62 -10.80 -3.65 -8.27
CA THR A 62 -10.80 -2.18 -8.21
C THR A 62 -10.79 -1.52 -9.59
N VAL A 63 -10.16 -2.14 -10.60
CA VAL A 63 -10.26 -1.67 -12.00
C VAL A 63 -11.68 -1.86 -12.53
N LEU A 64 -12.28 -3.03 -12.29
CA LEU A 64 -13.67 -3.29 -12.69
C LEU A 64 -14.63 -2.32 -11.97
N ALA A 65 -14.39 -2.04 -10.69
CA ALA A 65 -15.13 -1.03 -9.95
C ALA A 65 -14.95 0.38 -10.53
N LEU A 66 -13.74 0.76 -10.97
CA LEU A 66 -13.52 2.03 -11.64
C LEU A 66 -14.27 2.11 -12.98
N ILE A 67 -14.24 1.05 -13.80
CA ILE A 67 -14.98 0.99 -15.08
C ILE A 67 -16.49 1.10 -14.84
N ALA A 68 -17.03 0.35 -13.89
CA ALA A 68 -18.44 0.44 -13.51
C ALA A 68 -18.80 1.82 -12.95
N GLY A 69 -17.92 2.42 -12.14
CA GLY A 69 -18.06 3.78 -11.63
C GLY A 69 -18.11 4.83 -12.74
N LEU A 70 -17.27 4.68 -13.77
CA LEU A 70 -17.29 5.54 -14.97
C LEU A 70 -18.61 5.38 -15.76
N ALA A 71 -19.12 4.15 -15.92
CA ALA A 71 -20.41 3.93 -16.57
C ALA A 71 -21.58 4.57 -15.79
N LEU A 72 -21.58 4.44 -14.46
CA LEU A 72 -22.54 5.12 -13.58
C LEU A 72 -22.41 6.64 -13.65
N ALA A 73 -21.18 7.16 -13.70
CA ALA A 73 -20.90 8.59 -13.87
C ALA A 73 -21.51 9.14 -15.16
N VAL A 74 -21.34 8.44 -16.30
CA VAL A 74 -21.95 8.82 -17.59
C VAL A 74 -23.47 8.88 -17.49
N SER A 75 -24.09 7.91 -16.81
CA SER A 75 -25.54 7.88 -16.58
C SER A 75 -26.02 9.06 -15.71
N LEU A 76 -25.29 9.38 -14.65
CA LEU A 76 -25.62 10.46 -13.70
C LEU A 76 -25.36 11.86 -14.28
N TRP A 77 -24.39 11.97 -15.19
CA TRP A 77 -24.03 13.20 -15.90
C TRP A 77 -25.19 13.72 -16.74
N ARG A 78 -25.91 12.81 -17.40
CA ARG A 78 -27.09 13.12 -18.23
C ARG A 78 -28.21 13.70 -17.35
N GLY A 79 -28.48 14.99 -17.52
CA GLY A 79 -29.51 15.72 -16.75
C GLY A 79 -29.07 16.19 -15.36
N GLY A 80 -27.77 16.14 -15.03
CA GLY A 80 -27.21 16.70 -13.80
C GLY A 80 -27.00 18.20 -13.87
N ARG A 81 -27.30 18.90 -12.76
CA ARG A 81 -26.83 20.27 -12.51
C ARG A 81 -25.31 20.24 -12.28
N TRP A 82 -24.65 21.38 -12.42
CA TRP A 82 -23.19 21.46 -12.31
C TRP A 82 -22.63 20.91 -10.99
N TRP A 83 -23.31 21.14 -9.85
CA TRP A 83 -22.92 20.56 -8.57
C TRP A 83 -23.00 19.02 -8.56
N SER A 84 -24.03 18.44 -9.16
CA SER A 84 -24.15 16.97 -9.28
C SER A 84 -23.04 16.39 -10.14
N ARG A 85 -22.61 17.12 -11.18
CA ARG A 85 -21.46 16.75 -12.02
C ARG A 85 -20.15 16.84 -11.23
N ALA A 86 -19.96 17.90 -10.45
CA ALA A 86 -18.80 18.04 -9.57
C ALA A 86 -18.74 16.89 -8.55
N LEU A 87 -19.85 16.54 -7.91
CA LEU A 87 -19.92 15.40 -6.98
C LEU A 87 -19.58 14.08 -7.66
N VAL A 88 -20.02 13.85 -8.90
CA VAL A 88 -19.66 12.65 -9.66
C VAL A 88 -18.16 12.60 -9.94
N VAL A 89 -17.53 13.71 -10.34
CA VAL A 89 -16.07 13.77 -10.53
C VAL A 89 -15.34 13.47 -9.22
N LEU A 90 -15.75 14.09 -8.12
CA LEU A 90 -15.17 13.85 -6.80
C LEU A 90 -15.34 12.39 -6.36
N ALA A 91 -16.47 11.76 -6.69
CA ALA A 91 -16.74 10.36 -6.38
C ALA A 91 -15.85 9.38 -7.18
N LEU A 92 -15.30 9.78 -8.33
CA LEU A 92 -14.36 8.95 -9.08
C LEU A 92 -12.94 8.96 -8.49
N ILE A 93 -12.56 10.01 -7.75
CA ILE A 93 -11.25 10.12 -7.10
C ILE A 93 -10.95 8.92 -6.18
N PRO A 94 -11.81 8.53 -5.22
CA PRO A 94 -11.54 7.38 -4.36
C PRO A 94 -11.52 6.05 -5.13
N LEU A 95 -12.27 5.91 -6.23
CA LEU A 95 -12.19 4.71 -7.08
C LEU A 95 -10.84 4.61 -7.81
N ALA A 96 -10.39 5.72 -8.40
CA ALA A 96 -9.08 5.79 -9.04
C ALA A 96 -7.96 5.57 -8.03
N GLY A 97 -8.07 6.19 -6.85
CA GLY A 97 -7.14 6.01 -5.73
C GLY A 97 -7.10 4.56 -5.24
N ALA A 98 -8.24 3.91 -5.07
CA ALA A 98 -8.30 2.50 -4.68
C ALA A 98 -7.68 1.58 -5.75
N ALA A 99 -7.96 1.83 -7.04
CA ALA A 99 -7.32 1.10 -8.13
C ALA A 99 -5.81 1.28 -8.12
N TRP A 100 -5.31 2.50 -7.93
CA TRP A 100 -3.88 2.76 -7.82
C TRP A 100 -3.28 2.07 -6.58
N LEU A 101 -3.84 2.28 -5.40
CA LEU A 101 -3.35 1.72 -4.12
C LEU A 101 -3.35 0.19 -4.09
N ALA A 102 -4.31 -0.48 -4.74
CA ALA A 102 -4.38 -1.94 -4.80
C ALA A 102 -3.13 -2.59 -5.43
N ARG A 103 -2.28 -1.82 -6.12
CA ARG A 103 -1.04 -2.27 -6.77
C ARG A 103 0.21 -2.06 -5.92
N PHE A 104 0.12 -1.30 -4.83
CA PHE A 104 1.25 -0.98 -3.99
C PHE A 104 1.16 -1.70 -2.65
N ASN A 105 2.29 -2.21 -2.18
CA ASN A 105 2.41 -2.71 -0.83
C ASN A 105 2.95 -1.59 0.08
N ILE A 106 2.10 -1.08 0.97
CA ILE A 106 2.51 -0.02 1.91
C ILE A 106 3.63 -0.49 2.85
N PHE A 107 3.67 -1.78 3.16
CA PHE A 107 4.67 -2.35 4.07
C PHE A 107 6.04 -2.52 3.42
N GLU A 108 6.11 -2.69 2.08
CA GLU A 108 7.39 -2.63 1.36
C GLU A 108 8.04 -1.26 1.45
N ARG A 109 7.24 -0.18 1.51
CA ARG A 109 7.79 1.17 1.70
C ARG A 109 8.19 1.44 3.13
N MET A 110 7.44 0.91 4.09
CA MET A 110 7.74 1.10 5.51
C MET A 110 8.98 0.32 5.95
N PHE A 111 9.19 -0.87 5.39
CA PHE A 111 10.38 -1.70 5.63
C PHE A 111 11.25 -1.74 4.37
N ALA A 112 11.46 -0.57 3.76
CA ALA A 112 12.31 -0.49 2.58
C ALA A 112 13.70 -1.02 2.91
N PRO A 113 14.32 -1.80 2.01
CA PRO A 113 15.71 -2.24 2.17
C PRO A 113 16.62 -1.05 2.45
N LEU A 114 17.64 -1.26 3.28
CA LEU A 114 18.70 -0.27 3.40
C LEU A 114 19.33 -0.09 2.01
N GLY A 115 19.53 1.16 1.60
CA GLY A 115 20.23 1.47 0.35
C GLY A 115 21.72 1.18 0.48
N ASP A 116 22.56 2.16 0.18
CA ASP A 116 24.01 2.00 0.34
C ASP A 116 24.39 1.94 1.83
N SER A 117 24.95 0.81 2.27
CA SER A 117 25.65 0.74 3.55
C SER A 117 26.94 1.57 3.48
N ARG A 118 27.30 2.21 4.59
CA ARG A 118 28.58 2.90 4.73
C ARG A 118 29.20 2.55 6.06
N PHE A 119 30.49 2.29 6.04
CA PHE A 119 31.25 2.10 7.27
C PHE A 119 31.37 3.43 8.01
N LEU A 120 31.10 3.39 9.31
CA LEU A 120 31.29 4.50 10.23
C LEU A 120 32.20 4.02 11.36
N PRO A 121 33.29 4.72 11.71
CA PRO A 121 34.09 4.39 12.87
C PRO A 121 33.21 4.35 14.13
N ALA A 122 33.46 3.39 15.02
CA ALA A 122 32.66 3.21 16.24
C ALA A 122 32.58 4.50 17.09
N ALA A 123 33.67 5.27 17.16
CA ALA A 123 33.74 6.54 17.89
C ALA A 123 32.85 7.66 17.30
N GLU A 124 32.42 7.53 16.04
CA GLU A 124 31.52 8.48 15.37
C GLU A 124 30.06 8.03 15.40
N ALA A 125 29.80 6.76 15.77
CA ALA A 125 28.47 6.16 15.81
C ALA A 125 27.67 6.54 17.06
N ASN A 126 27.51 7.85 17.31
CA ASN A 126 26.86 8.41 18.51
C ASN A 126 25.37 8.04 18.69
N TRP A 127 24.77 7.34 17.73
CA TRP A 127 23.38 6.85 17.76
C TRP A 127 23.27 5.38 18.19
N VAL A 128 24.40 4.70 18.38
CA VAL A 128 24.53 3.35 18.96
C VAL A 128 24.99 3.51 20.41
N ALA A 129 24.19 3.06 21.36
CA ALA A 129 24.57 3.11 22.77
C ALA A 129 25.48 1.92 23.13
N ASP A 130 26.31 2.04 24.18
CA ASP A 130 27.23 0.98 24.61
C ASP A 130 26.54 -0.37 24.93
N GLY A 131 25.27 -0.33 25.33
CA GLY A 131 24.46 -1.53 25.60
C GLY A 131 23.63 -2.04 24.42
N ASP A 132 23.70 -1.39 23.25
CA ASP A 132 22.97 -1.83 22.06
C ASP A 132 23.58 -3.14 21.53
N MET A 133 22.73 -4.12 21.23
CA MET A 133 23.17 -5.35 20.59
C MET A 133 23.57 -5.10 19.14
N VAL A 134 24.69 -5.70 18.73
CA VAL A 134 25.18 -5.69 17.36
C VAL A 134 25.39 -7.11 16.85
N LEU A 135 25.17 -7.31 15.55
CA LEU A 135 25.70 -8.46 14.83
C LEU A 135 27.12 -8.11 14.39
N ALA A 136 28.13 -8.90 14.78
CA ALA A 136 29.51 -8.67 14.39
C ALA A 136 29.93 -9.62 13.26
N VAL A 137 30.63 -9.10 12.27
CA VAL A 137 31.21 -9.87 11.16
C VAL A 137 32.69 -9.54 11.08
N GLU A 138 33.53 -10.57 11.11
CA GLU A 138 34.97 -10.44 10.88
C GLU A 138 35.40 -11.31 9.68
N ARG A 139 36.08 -10.69 8.72
CA ARG A 139 36.63 -11.34 7.52
C ARG A 139 37.94 -10.67 7.11
N ASN A 140 38.96 -11.46 6.81
CA ASN A 140 40.26 -11.00 6.32
C ASN A 140 40.88 -9.85 7.15
N GLY A 141 40.70 -9.88 8.48
CA GLY A 141 41.22 -8.86 9.40
C GLY A 141 40.40 -7.57 9.46
N GLU A 142 39.30 -7.46 8.70
CA GLU A 142 38.33 -6.38 8.79
C GLU A 142 37.13 -6.83 9.61
N ALA A 143 36.68 -5.97 10.53
CA ALA A 143 35.53 -6.22 11.39
C ALA A 143 34.49 -5.11 11.21
N ALA A 144 33.22 -5.51 11.08
CA ALA A 144 32.07 -4.63 11.00
C ALA A 144 31.02 -5.04 12.05
N ALA A 145 30.35 -4.03 12.62
CA ALA A 145 29.27 -4.22 13.60
C ALA A 145 27.97 -3.60 13.06
N TYR A 146 26.90 -4.38 13.08
CA TYR A 146 25.58 -3.99 12.56
C TYR A 146 24.58 -3.95 13.71
N PRO A 147 24.13 -2.76 14.16
CA PRO A 147 23.17 -2.65 15.26
C PRO A 147 21.88 -3.42 14.95
N VAL A 148 21.47 -4.31 15.85
CA VAL A 148 20.29 -5.18 15.66
C VAL A 148 19.04 -4.36 15.36
N ARG A 149 18.90 -3.18 15.97
CA ARG A 149 17.78 -2.26 15.71
C ARG A 149 17.70 -1.79 14.25
N GLN A 150 18.84 -1.58 13.59
CA GLN A 150 18.89 -1.19 12.18
C GLN A 150 18.58 -2.40 11.29
N VAL A 151 19.21 -3.54 11.56
CA VAL A 151 19.00 -4.78 10.79
C VAL A 151 17.56 -5.27 10.93
N ALA A 152 16.95 -5.20 12.13
CA ALA A 152 15.56 -5.60 12.35
C ALA A 152 14.55 -4.70 11.62
N TYR A 153 14.89 -3.43 11.35
CA TYR A 153 14.02 -2.53 10.61
C TYR A 153 14.16 -2.73 9.09
N HIS A 154 15.39 -2.78 8.58
CA HIS A 154 15.69 -2.92 7.17
C HIS A 154 15.70 -4.37 6.67
N HIS A 155 15.62 -5.33 7.60
CA HIS A 155 15.64 -6.79 7.45
C HIS A 155 16.93 -7.38 6.86
N ILE A 156 17.56 -6.69 5.90
CA ILE A 156 18.79 -7.12 5.24
C ILE A 156 19.70 -5.90 5.09
N VAL A 157 20.98 -6.07 5.46
CA VAL A 157 22.07 -5.14 5.12
C VAL A 157 23.02 -5.87 4.18
N GLN A 158 23.19 -5.32 2.99
CA GLN A 158 24.18 -5.79 2.01
C GLN A 158 25.46 -5.00 2.22
N ASP A 159 26.59 -5.69 2.40
CA ASP A 159 27.87 -5.04 2.64
C ASP A 159 29.04 -5.84 2.05
N VAL A 160 30.25 -5.29 2.10
CA VAL A 160 31.49 -5.99 1.77
C VAL A 160 32.45 -5.86 2.94
N VAL A 161 32.78 -6.99 3.59
CA VAL A 161 33.70 -7.02 4.73
C VAL A 161 34.93 -7.84 4.35
N GLY A 162 36.12 -7.26 4.46
CA GLY A 162 37.36 -7.91 4.08
C GLY A 162 37.42 -8.28 2.60
N GLY A 163 36.74 -7.51 1.73
CA GLY A 163 36.60 -7.81 0.30
C GLY A 163 35.60 -8.94 -0.03
N VAL A 164 34.87 -9.47 0.96
CA VAL A 164 33.87 -10.52 0.76
C VAL A 164 32.46 -9.94 0.86
N PRO A 165 31.61 -10.08 -0.16
CA PRO A 165 30.20 -9.70 -0.08
C PRO A 165 29.46 -10.47 1.01
N VAL A 166 28.71 -9.76 1.85
CA VAL A 166 27.91 -10.32 2.93
C VAL A 166 26.48 -9.79 2.87
N ALA A 167 25.53 -10.63 3.31
CA ALA A 167 24.15 -10.24 3.56
C ALA A 167 23.83 -10.51 5.03
N VAL A 168 23.72 -9.45 5.82
CA VAL A 168 23.47 -9.52 7.26
C VAL A 168 21.96 -9.42 7.50
N THR A 169 21.40 -10.36 8.26
CA THR A 169 19.96 -10.50 8.54
C THR A 169 19.72 -10.87 10.00
N TYR A 170 18.53 -10.56 10.52
CA TYR A 170 18.07 -10.87 11.89
C TYR A 170 16.71 -11.56 11.89
#